data_AF-A0A2N1PLV8-F1
#
_entry.id   AF-A0A2N1PLV8-F1
#
_cell.length_a   1.000
_cell.length_b   1.000
_cell.length_c   1.000
_cell.angle_alpha   90.00
_cell.angle_beta   90.00
_cell.angle_gamma   90.00
#
_symmetry.space_group_name_H-M   'P 1'
#
loop_
_entity.id
_entity.type
_entity.pdbx_description
1 polymer ?
#
loop_
_entity_poly.entity_id
_entity_poly.type
_entity_poly.pdbx_seq_one_letter_code
_entity_poly.pdbx_strand_id
1 'polypeptide(L)'
;MFKKTLIALLLVCFFSTASMALEVANLAVVNLTPVKATVFFTTDEPCQGKVIYQGQDKVDYLAMEEAIGKFHAVEVKGLNESSAYYFKLRLVDSEGKVLANLSNDDYAFTTPAHGLAMPSSIYGKVSGKTEVAVLVSVNGAESKSLPLMATPDKQGMWTVNLGDLKAANGKAMAAAQGDVIEITAISSDGIIKTDSAVADGTTLQKVNDVNF
;
A
#
# COMPACT_ATOMS: atom_id res chain seq x y z
N MET A 1 18.39 26.89 -67.23
CA MET A 1 16.94 26.96 -67.06
C MET A 1 16.40 25.55 -66.87
N PHE A 2 16.44 24.99 -65.66
CA PHE A 2 15.73 23.76 -65.28
C PHE A 2 15.42 23.84 -63.77
N LYS A 3 14.15 23.58 -63.45
CA LYS A 3 13.44 23.97 -62.22
C LYS A 3 13.96 23.22 -60.97
N LYS A 4 14.22 23.96 -59.88
CA LYS A 4 14.35 23.39 -58.53
C LYS A 4 12.97 22.94 -58.06
N THR A 5 12.72 21.65 -58.00
CA THR A 5 11.51 21.11 -57.38
C THR A 5 11.75 21.04 -55.87
N LEU A 6 11.12 21.93 -55.13
CA LEU A 6 11.13 21.94 -53.67
C LEU A 6 10.13 20.87 -53.19
N ILE A 7 10.62 19.75 -52.69
CA ILE A 7 9.78 18.74 -52.03
C ILE A 7 9.57 19.23 -50.59
N ALA A 8 8.37 19.73 -50.31
CA ALA A 8 7.94 20.01 -48.94
C ALA A 8 7.71 18.66 -48.23
N LEU A 9 8.64 18.28 -47.35
CA LEU A 9 8.48 17.14 -46.46
C LEU A 9 7.45 17.54 -45.39
N LEU A 10 6.19 17.14 -45.58
CA LEU A 10 5.15 17.28 -44.58
C LEU A 10 5.47 16.32 -43.43
N LEU A 11 6.08 16.83 -42.37
CA LEU A 11 6.29 16.08 -41.14
C LEU A 11 4.92 15.94 -40.44
N VAL A 12 4.21 14.83 -40.70
CA VAL A 12 3.03 14.47 -39.93
C VAL A 12 3.53 13.93 -38.59
N CYS A 13 3.61 14.82 -37.59
CA CYS A 13 3.76 14.39 -36.20
C CYS A 13 2.48 13.65 -35.81
N PHE A 14 2.54 12.32 -35.78
CA PHE A 14 1.58 11.54 -35.02
C PHE A 14 1.85 11.84 -33.55
N PHE A 15 1.08 12.76 -32.96
CA PHE A 15 0.86 12.73 -31.52
C PHE A 15 0.06 11.46 -31.26
N SER A 16 0.77 10.38 -30.97
CA SER A 16 0.17 9.27 -30.24
C SER A 16 -0.37 9.89 -28.95
N THR A 17 -1.68 10.00 -28.83
CA THR A 17 -2.28 10.17 -27.51
C THR A 17 -1.97 8.86 -26.81
N ALA A 18 -0.89 8.84 -26.02
CA ALA A 18 -0.71 7.77 -25.05
C ALA A 18 -2.04 7.68 -24.30
N SER A 19 -2.72 6.53 -24.44
CA SER A 19 -3.82 6.21 -23.56
C SER A 19 -3.19 6.17 -22.18
N MET A 20 -3.39 7.23 -21.39
CA MET A 20 -2.97 7.25 -19.98
C MET A 20 -3.85 6.20 -19.29
N ALA A 21 -3.38 4.95 -19.26
CA ALA A 21 -3.96 3.96 -18.38
C ALA A 21 -3.63 4.44 -16.97
N LEU A 22 -4.64 4.50 -16.11
CA LEU A 22 -4.47 4.93 -14.72
C LEU A 22 -3.33 4.15 -14.07
N GLU A 23 -2.40 4.88 -13.46
CA GLU A 23 -1.20 4.33 -12.85
C GLU A 23 -1.44 4.04 -11.36
N VAL A 24 -0.90 2.91 -10.89
CA VAL A 24 -0.91 2.52 -9.47
C VAL A 24 0.50 2.60 -8.92
N ALA A 25 0.64 3.24 -7.76
CA ALA A 25 1.87 3.34 -6.99
C ALA A 25 1.66 2.90 -5.55
N ASN A 26 2.76 2.67 -4.82
CA ASN A 26 2.78 2.36 -3.39
C ASN A 26 1.92 1.15 -3.00
N LEU A 27 1.74 0.18 -3.91
CA LEU A 27 0.95 -1.01 -3.64
C LEU A 27 1.61 -1.88 -2.57
N ALA A 28 0.89 -2.14 -1.48
CA ALA A 28 1.34 -2.98 -0.40
C ALA A 28 0.17 -3.72 0.27
N VAL A 29 0.43 -4.94 0.74
CA VAL A 29 -0.43 -5.61 1.71
C VAL A 29 -0.01 -5.16 3.10
N VAL A 30 -0.95 -4.56 3.83
CA VAL A 30 -0.73 -3.96 5.16
C VAL A 30 -1.73 -4.50 6.18
N ASN A 31 -1.43 -4.33 7.46
CA ASN A 31 -2.33 -4.70 8.57
C ASN A 31 -2.85 -6.16 8.46
N LEU A 32 -1.95 -7.09 8.15
CA LEU A 32 -2.25 -8.50 7.97
C LEU A 32 -2.56 -9.19 9.31
N THR A 33 -3.73 -9.81 9.39
CA THR A 33 -4.21 -10.60 10.54
C THR A 33 -4.66 -11.99 10.07
N PRO A 34 -4.98 -12.94 10.98
CA PRO A 34 -5.45 -14.26 10.57
C PRO A 34 -6.72 -14.24 9.71
N VAL A 35 -7.55 -13.19 9.85
CA VAL A 35 -8.90 -13.13 9.25
C VAL A 35 -9.13 -11.90 8.36
N LYS A 36 -8.15 -11.01 8.24
CA LYS A 36 -8.22 -9.77 7.45
C LYS A 36 -6.86 -9.36 6.91
N ALA A 37 -6.87 -8.65 5.79
CA ALA A 37 -5.72 -7.92 5.23
C ALA A 37 -6.21 -6.58 4.67
N THR A 38 -5.33 -5.59 4.54
CA THR A 38 -5.64 -4.35 3.81
C THR A 38 -4.73 -4.25 2.61
N VAL A 39 -5.29 -4.00 1.42
CA VAL A 39 -4.52 -3.68 0.23
C VAL A 39 -4.48 -2.17 0.09
N PHE A 40 -3.31 -1.61 0.35
CA PHE A 40 -3.05 -0.17 0.27
C PHE A 40 -2.38 0.17 -1.06
N PHE A 41 -2.81 1.26 -1.71
CA PHE A 41 -2.15 1.81 -2.88
C PHE A 41 -2.61 3.24 -3.15
N THR A 42 -1.92 3.94 -4.05
CA THR A 42 -2.29 5.26 -4.55
C THR A 42 -2.42 5.25 -6.07
N THR A 43 -3.21 6.16 -6.62
CA THR A 43 -3.41 6.32 -8.07
C THR A 43 -3.11 7.73 -8.52
N ASP A 44 -2.73 7.90 -9.79
CA ASP A 44 -2.47 9.21 -10.39
C ASP A 44 -3.75 9.99 -10.76
N GLU A 45 -4.89 9.30 -10.84
CA GLU A 45 -6.23 9.87 -11.06
C GLU A 45 -7.27 9.31 -10.06
N PRO A 46 -8.32 10.08 -9.68
CA PRO A 46 -9.37 9.60 -8.79
C PRO A 46 -10.13 8.40 -9.36
N CYS A 47 -10.27 7.34 -8.58
CA CYS A 47 -11.04 6.15 -8.93
C CYS A 47 -11.64 5.48 -7.68
N GLN A 48 -12.42 4.42 -7.86
CA GLN A 48 -12.81 3.50 -6.79
C GLN A 48 -11.90 2.26 -6.84
N GLY A 49 -11.27 1.94 -5.71
CA GLY A 49 -10.46 0.74 -5.54
C GLY A 49 -11.29 -0.52 -5.33
N LYS A 50 -11.12 -1.53 -6.20
CA LYS A 50 -11.66 -2.88 -5.99
C LYS A 50 -10.55 -3.91 -5.98
N VAL A 51 -10.62 -4.82 -5.00
CA VAL A 51 -9.73 -5.97 -4.85
C VAL A 51 -10.54 -7.22 -5.11
N ILE A 52 -10.20 -7.91 -6.20
CA ILE A 52 -10.73 -9.25 -6.49
C ILE A 52 -9.71 -10.24 -5.97
N TYR A 53 -10.11 -11.16 -5.09
CA TYR A 53 -9.19 -12.08 -4.44
C TYR A 53 -9.69 -13.52 -4.49
N GLN A 54 -8.75 -14.47 -4.46
CA GLN A 54 -9.00 -15.90 -4.55
C GLN A 54 -8.22 -16.64 -3.45
N GLY A 55 -8.89 -17.57 -2.78
CA GLY A 55 -8.26 -18.53 -1.87
C GLY A 55 -7.97 -19.86 -2.55
N GLN A 56 -7.88 -20.93 -1.77
CA GLN A 56 -7.66 -22.29 -2.30
C GLN A 56 -8.83 -22.82 -3.16
N ASP A 57 -10.04 -22.34 -2.91
CA ASP A 57 -11.24 -22.67 -3.70
C ASP A 57 -11.22 -22.09 -5.12
N LYS A 58 -10.31 -21.13 -5.38
CA LYS A 58 -10.17 -20.39 -6.65
C LYS A 58 -11.44 -19.63 -7.06
N VAL A 59 -12.29 -19.29 -6.09
CA VAL A 59 -13.48 -18.47 -6.31
C VAL A 59 -13.09 -17.00 -6.25
N ASP A 60 -13.63 -16.19 -7.16
CA ASP A 60 -13.47 -14.73 -7.12
C ASP A 60 -14.36 -14.14 -6.03
N TYR A 61 -13.71 -13.58 -5.02
CA TYR A 61 -14.33 -12.73 -4.01
C TYR A 61 -14.02 -11.27 -4.28
N LEU A 62 -14.87 -10.37 -3.79
CA LEU A 62 -14.76 -8.94 -4.04
C LEU A 62 -14.74 -8.17 -2.73
N ALA A 63 -13.68 -7.38 -2.53
CA ALA A 63 -13.62 -6.30 -1.55
C ALA A 63 -13.52 -4.96 -2.29
N MET A 64 -14.17 -3.92 -1.77
CA MET A 64 -14.06 -2.57 -2.31
C MET A 64 -14.25 -1.54 -1.21
N GLU A 65 -13.78 -0.34 -1.48
CA GLU A 65 -14.10 0.84 -0.68
C GLU A 65 -15.22 1.65 -1.35
N GLU A 66 -15.97 2.42 -0.55
CA GLU A 66 -17.05 3.28 -1.05
C GLU A 66 -16.53 4.61 -1.60
N ALA A 67 -15.35 5.04 -1.14
CA ALA A 67 -14.78 6.33 -1.53
C ALA A 67 -14.25 6.30 -2.97
N ILE A 68 -14.34 7.44 -3.63
CA ILE A 68 -13.63 7.72 -4.89
C ILE A 68 -12.53 8.71 -4.56
N GLY A 69 -11.30 8.36 -4.89
CA GLY A 69 -10.14 9.16 -4.55
C GLY A 69 -8.88 8.61 -5.19
N LYS A 70 -7.74 9.15 -4.77
CA LYS A 70 -6.40 8.75 -5.24
C LYS A 70 -5.64 7.89 -4.23
N PHE A 71 -6.25 7.69 -3.07
CA PHE A 71 -5.66 7.03 -1.91
C PHE A 71 -6.62 5.91 -1.51
N HIS A 72 -6.12 4.68 -1.51
CA HIS A 72 -6.96 3.49 -1.38
C HIS A 72 -6.46 2.62 -0.24
N ALA A 73 -7.40 2.14 0.57
CA ALA A 73 -7.16 1.22 1.67
C ALA A 73 -8.29 0.20 1.71
N VAL A 74 -8.22 -0.78 0.81
CA VAL A 74 -9.29 -1.77 0.64
C VAL A 74 -9.12 -2.91 1.64
N GLU A 75 -10.04 -3.00 2.60
CA GLU A 75 -10.03 -4.05 3.63
C GLU A 75 -10.66 -5.35 3.11
N VAL A 76 -9.86 -6.41 3.03
CA VAL A 76 -10.29 -7.78 2.71
C VAL A 76 -10.59 -8.51 4.02
N LYS A 77 -11.81 -9.07 4.16
CA LYS A 77 -12.33 -9.67 5.40
C LYS A 77 -12.76 -11.12 5.20
N GLY A 78 -12.97 -11.82 6.33
CA GLY A 78 -13.51 -13.18 6.33
C GLY A 78 -12.51 -14.19 5.78
N LEU A 79 -11.22 -13.90 5.93
CA LEU A 79 -10.15 -14.79 5.49
C LEU A 79 -10.03 -15.96 6.45
N ASN A 80 -9.58 -17.10 5.92
CA ASN A 80 -9.17 -18.23 6.74
C ASN A 80 -7.72 -18.00 7.19
N GLU A 81 -7.38 -18.45 8.38
CA GLU A 81 -6.00 -18.43 8.88
C GLU A 81 -5.09 -19.38 8.07
N SER A 82 -3.77 -19.17 8.16
CA SER A 82 -2.76 -20.03 7.51
C SER A 82 -3.03 -20.32 6.03
N SER A 83 -3.60 -19.36 5.31
CA SER A 83 -4.13 -19.55 3.96
C SER A 83 -3.53 -18.54 3.00
N ALA A 84 -3.08 -19.03 1.84
CA ALA A 84 -2.57 -18.20 0.76
C ALA A 84 -3.73 -17.63 -0.06
N TYR A 85 -3.61 -16.34 -0.40
CA TYR A 85 -4.54 -15.61 -1.23
C TYR A 85 -3.78 -14.92 -2.36
N TYR A 86 -4.37 -14.94 -3.55
CA TYR A 86 -3.96 -14.12 -4.69
C TYR A 86 -4.99 -13.04 -4.92
N PHE A 87 -4.58 -11.86 -5.38
CA PHE A 87 -5.48 -10.77 -5.66
C PHE A 87 -5.14 -10.01 -6.94
N LYS A 88 -6.13 -9.28 -7.43
CA LYS A 88 -6.05 -8.40 -8.59
C LYS A 88 -6.75 -7.09 -8.24
N LEU A 89 -6.29 -6.00 -8.83
CA LEU A 89 -6.96 -4.71 -8.71
C LEU A 89 -7.85 -4.48 -9.92
N ARG A 90 -9.05 -3.95 -9.67
CA ARG A 90 -9.95 -3.42 -10.70
C ARG A 90 -10.37 -2.02 -10.30
N LEU A 91 -9.94 -1.05 -11.08
CA LEU A 91 -10.14 0.37 -10.79
C LEU A 91 -11.22 0.91 -11.71
N VAL A 92 -12.21 1.60 -11.14
CA VAL A 92 -13.37 2.12 -11.88
C VAL A 92 -13.61 3.60 -11.57
N ASP A 93 -14.21 4.33 -12.49
CA ASP A 93 -14.69 5.69 -12.23
C ASP A 93 -16.04 5.72 -11.48
N SER A 94 -16.59 6.92 -11.25
CA SER A 94 -17.88 7.14 -10.60
C SER A 94 -19.07 6.53 -11.33
N GLU A 95 -18.96 6.30 -12.64
CA GLU A 95 -19.98 5.65 -13.44
C GLU A 95 -19.80 4.12 -13.50
N GLY A 96 -18.75 3.59 -12.87
CA GLY A 96 -18.42 2.16 -12.84
C GLY A 96 -17.70 1.67 -14.10
N LYS A 97 -17.26 2.56 -15.00
CA LYS A 97 -16.44 2.19 -16.14
C LYS A 97 -15.03 1.83 -15.65
N VAL A 98 -14.48 0.78 -16.25
CA VAL A 98 -13.15 0.27 -15.89
C VAL A 98 -12.07 1.19 -16.44
N LEU A 99 -11.22 1.68 -15.55
CA LEU A 99 -10.05 2.50 -15.85
C LEU A 99 -8.77 1.64 -15.93
N ALA A 100 -8.64 0.65 -15.04
CA ALA A 100 -7.49 -0.28 -15.03
C ALA A 100 -7.86 -1.65 -14.45
N ASN A 101 -7.18 -2.69 -14.93
CA ASN A 101 -7.13 -4.02 -14.31
C ASN A 101 -5.66 -4.41 -14.14
N LEU A 102 -5.24 -4.76 -12.92
CA LEU A 102 -3.85 -5.07 -12.61
C LEU A 102 -3.77 -6.41 -11.91
N SER A 103 -2.86 -7.26 -12.38
CA SER A 103 -2.57 -8.56 -11.79
C SER A 103 -1.11 -8.91 -12.02
N ASN A 104 -0.44 -9.41 -10.99
CA ASN A 104 0.91 -9.96 -11.04
C ASN A 104 0.97 -11.16 -10.10
N ASP A 105 1.91 -12.08 -10.31
CA ASP A 105 2.17 -13.23 -9.46
C ASP A 105 2.58 -12.81 -8.03
N ASP A 106 3.18 -11.62 -7.87
CA ASP A 106 3.52 -11.04 -6.57
C ASP A 106 2.32 -10.49 -5.80
N TYR A 107 1.13 -10.41 -6.42
CA TYR A 107 -0.09 -9.93 -5.75
C TYR A 107 -0.70 -11.06 -4.95
N ALA A 108 0.02 -11.46 -3.91
CA ALA A 108 -0.32 -12.54 -3.03
C ALA A 108 0.06 -12.25 -1.58
N PHE A 109 -0.62 -12.89 -0.65
CA PHE A 109 -0.25 -12.89 0.77
C PHE A 109 -0.73 -14.17 1.43
N THR A 110 -0.10 -14.54 2.54
CA THR A 110 -0.49 -15.70 3.36
C THR A 110 -0.92 -15.21 4.72
N THR A 111 -2.17 -15.47 5.11
CA THR A 111 -2.64 -15.14 6.46
C THR A 111 -1.85 -15.94 7.51
N PRO A 112 -1.51 -15.33 8.65
CA PRO A 112 -0.91 -16.05 9.77
C PRO A 112 -1.87 -17.07 10.37
N ALA A 113 -1.32 -18.02 11.12
CA ALA A 113 -2.07 -18.77 12.12
C ALA A 113 -2.53 -17.84 13.27
N HIS A 114 -3.62 -18.19 13.94
CA HIS A 114 -3.97 -17.57 15.21
C HIS A 114 -2.85 -17.77 16.24
N GLY A 115 -2.53 -16.69 16.94
CA GLY A 115 -1.47 -16.69 17.94
C GLY A 115 -1.61 -15.53 18.90
N LEU A 116 -0.85 -15.60 19.98
CA LEU A 116 -0.71 -14.49 20.92
C LEU A 116 0.30 -13.50 20.34
N ALA A 117 -0.06 -12.21 20.37
CA ALA A 117 0.85 -11.11 20.09
C ALA A 117 1.19 -10.41 21.41
N MET A 118 2.47 -10.08 21.61
CA MET A 118 2.88 -9.21 22.70
C MET A 118 2.75 -7.77 22.22
N PRO A 119 1.88 -6.95 22.83
CA PRO A 119 1.67 -5.59 22.36
C PRO A 119 2.92 -4.75 22.60
N SER A 120 3.31 -4.01 21.57
CA SER A 120 4.35 -2.98 21.63
C SER A 120 3.93 -1.85 20.71
N SER A 121 3.54 -0.73 21.29
CA SER A 121 3.01 0.40 20.54
C SER A 121 4.13 1.35 20.16
N ILE A 122 4.15 1.77 18.90
CA ILE A 122 4.94 2.92 18.47
C ILE A 122 4.03 4.04 18.01
N TYR A 123 4.45 5.28 18.24
CA TYR A 123 3.65 6.43 17.87
C TYR A 123 4.52 7.63 17.50
N GLY A 124 3.95 8.52 16.72
CA GLY A 124 4.59 9.75 16.30
C GLY A 124 3.55 10.74 15.78
N LYS A 125 4.05 11.80 15.16
CA LYS A 125 3.22 12.82 14.52
C LYS A 125 3.67 13.05 13.08
N VAL A 126 2.71 13.26 12.18
CA VAL A 126 2.94 13.83 10.84
C VAL A 126 2.29 15.21 10.78
N SER A 127 2.98 16.19 10.18
CA SER A 127 2.44 17.54 9.95
C SER A 127 2.46 17.89 8.47
N GLY A 128 1.61 18.85 8.04
CA GLY A 128 1.74 19.50 6.72
C GLY A 128 0.88 18.97 5.58
N LYS A 129 0.25 17.79 5.74
CA LYS A 129 -0.65 17.19 4.72
C LYS A 129 -1.87 16.54 5.37
N THR A 130 -2.97 16.52 4.63
CA THR A 130 -4.18 15.72 4.92
C THR A 130 -4.13 14.42 4.11
N GLU A 131 -4.88 13.39 4.53
CA GLU A 131 -4.94 12.07 3.85
C GLU A 131 -3.56 11.41 3.71
N VAL A 132 -2.97 11.08 4.86
CA VAL A 132 -1.67 10.42 4.95
C VAL A 132 -1.85 8.99 5.45
N ALA A 133 -1.15 8.03 4.84
CA ALA A 133 -0.84 6.73 5.45
C ALA A 133 0.56 6.80 6.04
N VAL A 134 0.71 6.29 7.26
CA VAL A 134 2.01 6.00 7.85
C VAL A 134 2.21 4.49 7.81
N LEU A 135 3.12 4.05 6.93
CA LEU A 135 3.55 2.67 6.83
C LEU A 135 4.75 2.46 7.76
N VAL A 136 4.66 1.47 8.63
CA VAL A 136 5.69 1.09 9.60
C VAL A 136 6.12 -0.33 9.30
N SER A 137 7.40 -0.53 8.99
CA SER A 137 8.00 -1.87 8.87
C SER A 137 9.22 -2.00 9.76
N VAL A 138 9.56 -3.24 10.13
CA VAL A 138 10.74 -3.55 10.92
C VAL A 138 11.69 -4.41 10.10
N ASN A 139 12.94 -3.98 10.02
CA ASN A 139 14.03 -4.76 9.48
C ASN A 139 14.65 -5.54 10.65
N GLY A 140 14.12 -6.74 10.88
CA GLY A 140 14.69 -7.66 11.87
C GLY A 140 15.95 -8.35 11.34
N ALA A 141 16.63 -9.10 12.20
CA ALA A 141 17.86 -9.80 11.86
C ALA A 141 17.74 -10.78 10.67
N GLU A 142 16.58 -11.45 10.53
CA GLU A 142 16.36 -12.50 9.52
C GLU A 142 15.51 -12.04 8.32
N SER A 143 14.60 -11.07 8.53
CA SER A 143 13.66 -10.64 7.49
C SER A 143 13.07 -9.26 7.78
N LYS A 144 12.63 -8.58 6.73
CA LYS A 144 11.76 -7.39 6.81
C LYS A 144 10.31 -7.81 7.01
N SER A 145 9.57 -7.07 7.85
CA SER A 145 8.12 -7.27 7.99
C SER A 145 7.35 -6.75 6.78
N LEU A 146 6.16 -7.29 6.56
CA LEU A 146 5.08 -6.53 5.93
C LEU A 146 4.80 -5.27 6.75
N PRO A 147 4.46 -4.15 6.10
CA PRO A 147 4.19 -2.92 6.80
C PRO A 147 2.84 -2.98 7.55
N LEU A 148 2.83 -2.39 8.72
CA LEU A 148 1.62 -1.97 9.40
C LEU A 148 1.28 -0.56 8.92
N MET A 149 -0.01 -0.23 8.84
CA MET A 149 -0.46 1.08 8.38
C MET A 149 -1.35 1.73 9.42
N ALA A 150 -1.07 3.00 9.72
CA ALA A 150 -1.94 3.89 10.47
C ALA A 150 -2.33 5.11 9.63
N THR A 151 -3.54 5.61 9.85
CA THR A 151 -3.98 6.91 9.36
C THR A 151 -3.87 7.90 10.51
N PRO A 152 -3.06 8.98 10.39
CA PRO A 152 -2.98 10.00 11.43
C PRO A 152 -4.34 10.64 11.73
N ASP A 153 -4.56 11.02 12.99
CA ASP A 153 -5.74 11.77 13.40
C ASP A 153 -5.71 13.22 12.88
N LYS A 154 -6.73 14.02 13.25
CA LYS A 154 -6.83 15.42 12.83
C LYS A 154 -5.68 16.29 13.36
N GLN A 155 -4.98 15.85 14.39
CA GLN A 155 -3.80 16.49 14.96
C GLN A 155 -2.50 15.93 14.36
N GLY A 156 -2.60 14.96 13.44
CA GLY A 156 -1.47 14.29 12.81
C GLY A 156 -0.85 13.18 13.65
N MET A 157 -1.44 12.81 14.78
CA MET A 157 -0.93 11.75 15.64
C MET A 157 -1.29 10.39 15.07
N TRP A 158 -0.34 9.45 15.08
CA TRP A 158 -0.55 8.08 14.65
C TRP A 158 0.02 7.11 15.66
N THR A 159 -0.54 5.90 15.70
CA THR A 159 -0.06 4.80 16.55
C THR A 159 -0.18 3.48 15.79
N VAL A 160 0.77 2.59 16.01
CA VAL A 160 0.83 1.24 15.43
C VAL A 160 1.27 0.26 16.52
N ASN A 161 0.68 -0.94 16.54
CA ASN A 161 1.09 -2.02 17.43
C ASN A 161 2.04 -3.00 16.71
N LEU A 162 3.33 -2.95 17.04
CA LEU A 162 4.36 -3.86 16.52
C LEU A 162 4.14 -5.33 16.90
N GLY A 163 3.28 -5.64 17.88
CA GLY A 163 2.84 -7.02 18.12
C GLY A 163 2.15 -7.66 16.91
N ASP A 164 1.64 -6.84 15.99
CA ASP A 164 0.93 -7.29 14.81
C ASP A 164 1.84 -7.54 13.60
N LEU A 165 3.16 -7.36 13.73
CA LEU A 165 4.12 -7.59 12.63
C LEU A 165 4.05 -9.02 12.09
N LYS A 166 4.18 -9.14 10.77
CA LYS A 166 4.26 -10.39 10.01
C LYS A 166 5.40 -10.31 9.01
N ALA A 167 6.15 -11.38 8.82
CA ALA A 167 7.04 -11.51 7.67
C ALA A 167 6.23 -11.75 6.38
N ALA A 168 6.86 -11.61 5.22
CA ALA A 168 6.20 -11.79 3.91
C ALA A 168 5.54 -13.17 3.73
N ASN A 169 6.03 -14.20 4.41
CA ASN A 169 5.44 -15.54 4.41
C ASN A 169 4.26 -15.71 5.38
N GLY A 170 3.80 -14.65 6.04
CA GLY A 170 2.72 -14.67 7.02
C GLY A 170 3.14 -15.07 8.43
N LYS A 171 4.41 -15.43 8.67
CA LYS A 171 4.87 -15.80 10.02
C LYS A 171 4.84 -14.57 10.95
N ALA A 172 4.39 -14.77 12.19
CA ALA A 172 4.49 -13.77 13.25
C ALA A 172 5.94 -13.31 13.43
N MET A 173 6.13 -12.00 13.57
CA MET A 173 7.43 -11.39 13.79
C MET A 173 7.37 -10.49 15.02
N ALA A 174 8.47 -10.39 15.75
CA ALA A 174 8.60 -9.50 16.90
C ALA A 174 9.77 -8.54 16.63
N ALA A 175 9.59 -7.26 16.97
CA ALA A 175 10.68 -6.30 16.95
C ALA A 175 11.58 -6.55 18.17
N ALA A 176 12.86 -6.77 17.94
CA ALA A 176 13.88 -6.86 18.98
C ALA A 176 14.53 -5.50 19.23
N GLN A 177 15.06 -5.30 20.44
CA GLN A 177 15.85 -4.11 20.74
C GLN A 177 17.04 -4.01 19.76
N GLY A 178 17.20 -2.85 19.14
CA GLY A 178 18.23 -2.60 18.13
C GLY A 178 17.78 -2.81 16.68
N ASP A 179 16.61 -3.42 16.44
CA ASP A 179 16.05 -3.53 15.09
C ASP A 179 15.73 -2.14 14.51
N VAL A 180 15.87 -2.01 13.19
CA VAL A 180 15.54 -0.76 12.49
C VAL A 180 14.05 -0.73 12.17
N ILE A 181 13.37 0.31 12.63
CA ILE A 181 11.99 0.62 12.30
C ILE A 181 12.00 1.63 11.15
N GLU A 182 11.47 1.27 9.99
CA GLU A 182 11.30 2.16 8.84
C GLU A 182 9.87 2.72 8.85
N ILE A 183 9.75 4.05 8.78
CA ILE A 183 8.48 4.77 8.86
C ILE A 183 8.33 5.59 7.58
N THR A 184 7.36 5.27 6.74
CA THR A 184 7.10 5.96 5.48
C THR A 184 5.75 6.65 5.53
N ALA A 185 5.75 7.98 5.38
CA ALA A 185 4.54 8.78 5.23
C ALA A 185 4.20 8.94 3.74
N ILE A 186 2.97 8.60 3.35
CA ILE A 186 2.50 8.57 1.97
C ILE A 186 1.19 9.36 1.88
N SER A 187 1.09 10.29 0.92
CA SER A 187 -0.20 10.89 0.51
C SER A 187 -0.64 10.37 -0.85
N SER A 188 -1.80 10.82 -1.31
CA SER A 188 -2.27 10.64 -2.69
C SER A 188 -1.32 11.15 -3.78
N ASP A 189 -0.38 12.03 -3.43
CA ASP A 189 0.63 12.57 -4.36
C ASP A 189 1.95 11.75 -4.35
N GLY A 190 2.03 10.71 -3.51
CA GLY A 190 3.17 9.83 -3.38
C GLY A 190 3.84 9.85 -2.00
N ILE A 191 5.06 9.32 -1.95
CA ILE A 191 5.85 9.27 -0.71
C ILE A 191 6.24 10.69 -0.32
N ILE A 192 5.86 11.10 0.89
CA ILE A 192 6.23 12.38 1.47
C ILE A 192 7.66 12.28 2.05
N LYS A 193 7.94 11.21 2.80
CA LYS A 193 9.28 10.87 3.32
C LYS A 193 9.30 9.46 3.88
N THR A 194 10.51 8.92 3.95
CA THR A 194 10.87 7.78 4.78
C THR A 194 11.83 8.24 5.88
N ASP A 195 11.52 7.89 7.12
CA ASP A 195 12.35 8.08 8.29
C ASP A 195 12.66 6.73 8.94
N SER A 196 13.58 6.73 9.91
CA SER A 196 13.94 5.52 10.64
C SER A 196 14.07 5.78 12.13
N ALA A 197 13.69 4.79 12.93
CA ALA A 197 13.96 4.71 14.35
C ALA A 197 14.62 3.37 14.69
N VAL A 198 15.11 3.24 15.92
CA VAL A 198 15.65 1.98 16.44
C VAL A 198 14.72 1.50 17.53
N ALA A 199 14.28 0.25 17.45
CA ALA A 199 13.44 -0.37 18.47
C ALA A 199 14.17 -0.34 19.83
N ASP A 200 13.54 0.25 20.85
CA ASP A 200 14.15 0.44 22.16
C ASP A 200 13.86 -0.70 23.16
N GLY A 201 13.01 -1.66 22.75
CA GLY A 201 12.60 -2.81 23.56
C GLY A 201 11.47 -2.51 24.55
N THR A 202 10.92 -1.29 24.55
CA THR A 202 9.80 -0.92 25.42
C THR A 202 8.45 -1.31 24.80
N THR A 203 7.41 -1.31 25.63
CA THR A 203 6.02 -1.54 25.18
C THR A 203 5.37 -0.29 24.58
N LEU A 204 5.99 0.88 24.74
CA LEU A 204 5.49 2.15 24.23
C LEU A 204 6.68 3.05 23.86
N GLN A 205 6.91 3.23 22.56
CA GLN A 205 8.03 4.00 22.04
C GLN A 205 7.54 5.19 21.19
N LYS A 206 8.01 6.39 21.52
CA LYS A 206 7.83 7.57 20.66
C LYS A 206 8.93 7.60 19.59
N VAL A 207 8.55 7.86 18.35
CA VAL A 207 9.51 8.13 17.26
C VAL A 207 9.57 9.62 16.94
N ASN A 208 10.57 10.03 16.16
CA ASN A 208 10.69 11.42 15.73
C ASN A 208 9.45 11.85 14.95
N ASP A 209 9.02 13.09 15.18
CA ASP A 209 7.93 13.68 14.42
C ASP A 209 8.38 13.86 12.97
N VAL A 210 7.49 13.50 12.04
CA VAL A 210 7.76 13.55 10.62
C VAL A 210 7.13 14.83 10.06
N ASN A 211 7.95 15.87 9.91
CA ASN A 211 7.51 17.21 9.51
C ASN A 211 7.71 17.46 8.01
N PHE A 212 6.68 18.02 7.36
CA PHE A 212 6.63 18.37 5.93
C PHE A 212 5.94 19.69 5.71
#